data_AF-A0A1A9F5P2-F1
#
_entry.id   AF-A0A1A9F5P2-F1
#
_cell.length_a   1.000
_cell.length_b   1.000
_cell.length_c   1.000
_cell.angle_alpha   90.00
_cell.angle_beta   90.00
_cell.angle_gamma   90.00
#
_symmetry.space_group_name_H-M   'P 1'
#
loop_
_entity.id
_entity.type
_entity.pdbx_description
1 polymer ?
#
loop_
_entity_poly.entity_id
_entity_poly.type
_entity_poly.pdbx_seq_one_letter_code
_entity_poly.pdbx_strand_id
1 'polypeptide(L)'
;MFLWLTQEVEGKPRFLSFQSPYTLLNLDNRTSMLPRLEKSGSPRALDEYLQAGTEGIMIDQNGRALYYSQYLNDTFVSFIQDQKLLDPDVVRQFDPHTPFPVETLELKASWKVVMPGESTAGFFTMPSSVYKLVNKDGVIVVDDTQPIDATLALVGFHIGGVVKDHPEMIWATFEHKDNAPDVPATFDANTLISDRDWTFYQANTPYSGCNINPAKSVELKLDEATQTLTPITQVCRRYAFGNDPNQTTQSVPTNIADVKRLNSSVLSQLSGEDVWSNYFQVGAIWFAPGATLEPNMALATDTEGGKQLLTGSLKLSNAAVETFTQSQSTMNNCFRCHNTLHRFPPNTSLDPLPGLNLNISHAFVNLYFWSQELAQQKKAGTN
;
A
#
# COMPACT_ATOMS: atom_id res chain seq x y z
N MET A 1 -12.69 4.61 11.39
CA MET A 1 -11.35 4.02 11.20
C MET A 1 -10.24 5.07 11.32
N PHE A 2 -10.16 6.09 10.46
CA PHE A 2 -9.06 7.07 10.46
C PHE A 2 -8.80 7.72 11.83
N LEU A 3 -9.80 8.38 12.44
CA LEU A 3 -9.67 9.01 13.77
C LEU A 3 -9.21 8.02 14.86
N TRP A 4 -9.61 6.75 14.77
CA TRP A 4 -9.22 5.74 15.74
C TRP A 4 -7.75 5.32 15.56
N LEU A 5 -7.28 5.21 14.31
CA LEU A 5 -5.88 4.90 13.98
C LEU A 5 -4.93 6.03 14.36
N THR A 6 -5.39 7.28 14.23
CA THR A 6 -4.59 8.48 14.46
C THR A 6 -4.74 9.04 15.88
N GLN A 7 -5.64 8.46 16.69
CA GLN A 7 -5.77 8.81 18.09
C GLN A 7 -4.43 8.65 18.81
N GLU A 8 -4.09 9.64 19.64
CA GLU A 8 -2.90 9.57 20.48
C GLU A 8 -3.07 8.49 21.58
N VAL A 9 -2.11 7.57 21.62
CA VAL A 9 -1.94 6.55 22.64
C VAL A 9 -0.47 6.60 23.06
N GLU A 10 -0.22 6.92 24.33
CA GLU A 10 1.15 7.04 24.88
C GLU A 10 2.04 8.04 24.10
N GLY A 11 1.47 9.17 23.67
CA GLY A 11 2.20 10.23 22.97
C GLY A 11 2.51 9.92 21.49
N LYS A 12 1.93 8.86 20.92
CA LYS A 12 2.06 8.50 19.50
C LYS A 12 0.72 8.10 18.90
N PRO A 13 0.53 8.20 17.57
CA PRO A 13 -0.66 7.68 16.92
C PRO A 13 -0.80 6.17 17.14
N ARG A 14 -2.02 5.71 17.45
CA ARG A 14 -2.34 4.31 17.73
C ARG A 14 -1.74 3.33 16.72
N PHE A 15 -1.81 3.62 15.42
CA PHE A 15 -1.31 2.69 14.40
C PHE A 15 0.19 2.36 14.56
N LEU A 16 0.99 3.21 15.22
CA LEU A 16 2.40 2.94 15.51
C LEU A 16 2.62 1.92 16.63
N SER A 17 1.58 1.58 17.41
CA SER A 17 1.64 0.51 18.41
C SER A 17 1.35 -0.87 17.80
N PHE A 18 0.93 -0.94 16.54
CA PHE A 18 0.61 -2.19 15.86
C PHE A 18 1.88 -2.93 15.43
N GLN A 19 1.76 -4.25 15.30
CA GLN A 19 2.87 -5.11 14.94
C GLN A 19 3.12 -5.07 13.43
N SER A 20 4.36 -5.32 13.01
CA SER A 20 4.65 -5.52 11.59
C SER A 20 4.59 -7.02 11.25
N PRO A 21 4.35 -7.41 9.99
CA PRO A 21 4.46 -8.82 9.59
C PRO A 21 5.83 -9.43 9.97
N TYR A 22 6.91 -8.64 9.96
CA TYR A 22 8.25 -9.10 10.33
C TYR A 22 8.37 -9.50 11.79
N THR A 23 7.72 -8.79 12.71
CA THR A 23 7.80 -9.09 14.15
C THR A 23 7.16 -10.43 14.48
N LEU A 24 6.13 -10.86 13.74
CA LEU A 24 5.52 -12.19 13.91
C LEU A 24 6.48 -13.33 13.58
N LEU A 25 7.50 -13.08 12.75
CA LEU A 25 8.53 -14.05 12.38
C LEU A 25 9.82 -13.89 13.20
N ASN A 26 9.85 -13.00 14.19
CA ASN A 26 11.06 -12.60 14.93
C ASN A 26 12.16 -12.06 14.00
N LEU A 27 11.77 -11.29 12.97
CA LEU A 27 12.68 -10.62 12.04
C LEU A 27 12.88 -9.16 12.44
N ASP A 28 13.37 -8.93 13.66
CA ASP A 28 13.50 -7.59 14.25
C ASP A 28 14.44 -6.68 13.43
N ASN A 29 15.42 -7.27 12.74
CA ASN A 29 16.35 -6.58 11.83
C ASN A 29 15.76 -6.17 10.47
N ARG A 30 14.45 -6.36 10.24
CA ARG A 30 13.74 -5.93 9.01
C ARG A 30 12.55 -5.02 9.29
N THR A 31 12.48 -4.46 10.49
CA THR A 31 11.44 -3.51 10.91
C THR A 31 11.56 -2.14 10.23
N SER A 32 12.66 -1.86 9.51
CA SER A 32 12.83 -0.56 8.84
C SER A 32 12.04 -0.49 7.53
N MET A 33 11.56 0.71 7.25
CA MET A 33 10.78 1.00 6.05
C MET A 33 11.61 0.75 4.80
N LEU A 34 11.01 0.09 3.82
CA LEU A 34 11.69 -0.29 2.58
C LEU A 34 11.25 0.64 1.43
N PRO A 35 12.19 1.19 0.66
CA PRO A 35 11.88 1.85 -0.60
C PRO A 35 11.61 0.81 -1.68
N ARG A 36 10.84 1.18 -2.70
CA ARG A 36 10.47 0.28 -3.81
C ARG A 36 11.64 0.16 -4.79
N LEU A 37 12.16 -1.04 -5.02
CA LEU A 37 13.22 -1.29 -6.00
C LEU A 37 13.14 -2.69 -6.62
N GLU A 38 13.80 -2.85 -7.77
CA GLU A 38 13.92 -4.14 -8.46
C GLU A 38 14.65 -5.20 -7.63
N LYS A 39 14.35 -6.47 -7.94
CA LYS A 39 14.90 -7.66 -7.27
C LYS A 39 16.43 -7.67 -7.35
N SER A 40 17.10 -7.69 -6.20
CA SER A 40 18.51 -8.10 -6.15
C SER A 40 18.62 -9.58 -6.56
N GLY A 41 19.70 -9.98 -7.25
CA GLY A 41 19.93 -11.35 -7.74
C GLY A 41 20.05 -12.47 -6.69
N SER A 42 19.65 -12.23 -5.43
CA SER A 42 19.30 -13.31 -4.49
C SER A 42 17.78 -13.48 -4.51
N PRO A 43 17.25 -14.70 -4.73
CA PRO A 43 15.82 -14.96 -4.79
C PRO A 43 15.19 -14.68 -3.43
N ARG A 44 14.85 -13.42 -3.19
CA ARG A 44 14.02 -12.99 -2.08
C ARG A 44 12.60 -12.98 -2.63
N ALA A 45 11.83 -14.03 -2.32
CA ALA A 45 10.38 -14.02 -2.47
C ALA A 45 9.72 -12.82 -1.79
N LEU A 46 10.46 -12.25 -0.84
CA LEU A 46 10.05 -11.28 0.15
C LEU A 46 9.39 -10.03 -0.40
N ASP A 47 9.79 -9.55 -1.57
CA ASP A 47 9.45 -8.19 -2.01
C ASP A 47 8.28 -8.14 -3.01
N GLU A 48 7.87 -9.28 -3.58
CA GLU A 48 6.85 -9.35 -4.63
C GLU A 48 5.43 -9.08 -4.11
N TYR A 49 5.14 -9.49 -2.87
CA TYR A 49 3.82 -9.33 -2.22
C TYR A 49 3.80 -8.23 -1.15
N LEU A 50 4.91 -7.52 -0.90
CA LEU A 50 4.90 -6.27 -0.13
C LEU A 50 4.46 -5.08 -1.00
N GLN A 51 4.23 -5.30 -2.29
CA GLN A 51 4.08 -4.28 -3.31
C GLN A 51 2.70 -4.35 -3.99
N ALA A 52 2.09 -3.19 -4.27
CA ALA A 52 1.01 -3.08 -5.25
C ALA A 52 1.63 -3.07 -6.67
N GLY A 53 2.01 -4.27 -7.12
CA GLY A 53 2.27 -4.79 -8.47
C GLY A 53 2.89 -3.97 -9.63
N THR A 54 3.82 -3.02 -9.47
CA THR A 54 4.53 -2.50 -10.68
C THR A 54 6.04 -2.40 -10.60
N GLU A 55 6.70 -2.96 -9.58
CA GLU A 55 8.17 -2.91 -9.47
C GLU A 55 8.72 -1.46 -9.50
N GLY A 56 7.87 -0.44 -9.27
CA GLY A 56 8.17 0.95 -9.57
C GLY A 56 8.71 1.75 -8.40
N ILE A 57 9.78 2.52 -8.57
CA ILE A 57 10.28 3.44 -7.54
C ILE A 57 9.61 4.82 -7.64
N MET A 58 8.94 5.24 -6.57
CA MET A 58 8.44 6.61 -6.47
C MET A 58 9.53 7.50 -5.88
N ILE A 59 9.86 8.56 -6.61
CA ILE A 59 10.94 9.49 -6.31
C ILE A 59 10.35 10.89 -6.08
N ASP A 60 10.55 11.46 -4.90
CA ASP A 60 10.03 12.79 -4.54
C ASP A 60 10.76 13.94 -5.25
N GLN A 61 10.30 15.18 -5.03
CA GLN A 61 10.89 16.36 -5.66
C GLN A 61 12.33 16.68 -5.21
N ASN A 62 12.83 16.03 -4.14
CA ASN A 62 14.21 16.11 -3.69
C ASN A 62 15.07 14.93 -4.19
N GLY A 63 14.53 14.09 -5.08
CA GLY A 63 15.21 12.89 -5.57
C GLY A 63 15.23 11.74 -4.56
N ARG A 64 14.49 11.79 -3.44
CA ARG A 64 14.48 10.71 -2.45
C ARG A 64 13.41 9.68 -2.80
N ALA A 65 13.74 8.41 -2.59
CA ALA A 65 12.75 7.34 -2.65
C ALA A 65 11.67 7.53 -1.58
N LEU A 66 10.43 7.17 -1.88
CA LEU A 66 9.44 6.94 -0.84
C LEU A 66 9.62 5.57 -0.19
N TYR A 67 9.27 5.53 1.09
CA TYR A 67 9.39 4.35 1.94
C TYR A 67 8.01 3.89 2.43
N TYR A 68 7.88 2.60 2.71
CA TYR A 68 6.61 2.01 3.11
C TYR A 68 6.79 1.15 4.36
N SER A 69 5.75 1.13 5.20
CA SER A 69 5.66 0.24 6.35
C SER A 69 4.29 -0.44 6.39
N GLN A 70 4.24 -1.61 7.02
CA GLN A 70 3.02 -2.40 7.19
C GLN A 70 2.76 -2.69 8.65
N TYR A 71 1.48 -2.61 9.03
CA TYR A 71 1.00 -2.73 10.39
C TYR A 71 -0.21 -3.66 10.43
N LEU A 72 -0.23 -4.53 11.42
CA LEU A 72 -1.27 -5.52 11.73
C LEU A 72 -1.77 -5.25 13.13
N ASN A 73 -3.09 -5.09 13.28
CA ASN A 73 -3.67 -4.91 14.60
C ASN A 73 -3.69 -6.23 15.39
N ASP A 74 -3.98 -6.12 16.69
CA ASP A 74 -3.95 -7.28 17.60
C ASP A 74 -4.89 -8.41 17.14
N THR A 75 -6.08 -8.09 16.62
CA THR A 75 -7.03 -9.08 16.09
C THR A 75 -6.42 -9.91 14.95
N PHE A 76 -5.71 -9.26 14.01
CA PHE A 76 -4.98 -9.97 12.94
C PHE A 76 -3.93 -10.89 13.56
N VAL A 77 -3.09 -10.37 14.45
CA VAL A 77 -1.96 -11.09 15.01
C VAL A 77 -2.41 -12.30 15.84
N SER A 78 -3.38 -12.11 16.73
CA SER A 78 -3.97 -13.18 17.54
C SER A 78 -4.56 -14.26 16.65
N PHE A 79 -5.27 -13.90 15.58
CA PHE A 79 -5.80 -14.90 14.66
C PHE A 79 -4.71 -15.76 14.01
N ILE A 80 -3.62 -15.13 13.53
CA ILE A 80 -2.48 -15.86 12.96
C ILE A 80 -1.85 -16.82 13.98
N GLN A 81 -1.69 -16.38 15.23
CA GLN A 81 -1.06 -17.16 16.29
C GLN A 81 -1.97 -18.30 16.77
N ASP A 82 -3.23 -18.02 17.06
CA ASP A 82 -4.21 -18.98 17.59
C ASP A 82 -4.50 -20.10 16.58
N GLN A 83 -4.58 -19.76 15.30
CA GLN A 83 -4.76 -20.72 14.21
C GLN A 83 -3.44 -21.35 13.74
N LYS A 84 -2.29 -20.97 14.33
CA LYS A 84 -0.95 -21.48 13.99
C LYS A 84 -0.58 -21.30 12.52
N LEU A 85 -0.99 -20.19 11.92
CA LEU A 85 -0.89 -19.91 10.49
C LEU A 85 0.52 -19.51 10.02
N LEU A 86 1.51 -19.57 10.90
CA LEU A 86 2.94 -19.49 10.52
C LEU A 86 3.50 -20.87 10.13
N ASP A 87 2.79 -21.96 10.43
CA ASP A 87 3.16 -23.31 10.00
C ASP A 87 2.57 -23.60 8.61
N PRO A 88 3.40 -23.80 7.57
CA PRO A 88 2.94 -24.05 6.21
C PRO A 88 2.08 -25.31 6.06
N ASP A 89 2.29 -26.33 6.90
CA ASP A 89 1.50 -27.56 6.86
C ASP A 89 0.10 -27.35 7.42
N VAL A 90 -0.02 -26.52 8.47
CA VAL A 90 -1.31 -26.09 9.01
C VAL A 90 -2.07 -25.26 7.97
N VAL A 91 -1.41 -24.29 7.34
CA VAL A 91 -2.03 -23.44 6.31
C VAL A 91 -2.57 -24.26 5.13
N ARG A 92 -1.81 -25.26 4.66
CA ARG A 92 -2.25 -26.11 3.54
C ARG A 92 -3.44 -27.03 3.85
N GLN A 93 -3.70 -27.29 5.14
CA GLN A 93 -4.82 -28.10 5.61
C GLN A 93 -5.96 -27.26 6.20
N PHE A 94 -5.81 -25.93 6.20
CA PHE A 94 -6.78 -24.99 6.76
C PHE A 94 -8.07 -24.99 5.95
N ASP A 95 -9.21 -24.74 6.60
CA ASP A 95 -10.49 -24.59 5.89
C ASP A 95 -10.40 -23.38 4.94
N PRO A 96 -10.51 -23.59 3.61
CA PRO A 96 -10.31 -22.53 2.64
C PRO A 96 -11.35 -21.42 2.76
N HIS A 97 -12.55 -21.70 3.26
CA HIS A 97 -13.62 -20.71 3.38
C HIS A 97 -13.54 -19.86 4.64
N THR A 98 -12.69 -20.19 5.61
CA THR A 98 -12.57 -19.42 6.85
C THR A 98 -12.01 -18.02 6.56
N PRO A 99 -12.78 -16.93 6.78
CA PRO A 99 -12.29 -15.57 6.59
C PRO A 99 -11.51 -15.10 7.83
N PHE A 100 -10.87 -13.93 7.71
CA PHE A 100 -10.38 -13.22 8.88
C PHE A 100 -11.54 -12.81 9.79
N PRO A 101 -11.35 -12.80 11.12
CA PRO A 101 -12.38 -12.36 12.06
C PRO A 101 -12.69 -10.87 11.89
N VAL A 102 -13.91 -10.46 12.26
CA VAL A 102 -14.32 -9.05 12.33
C VAL A 102 -13.34 -8.28 13.21
N GLU A 103 -13.09 -7.01 12.85
CA GLU A 103 -12.09 -6.13 13.45
C GLU A 103 -10.63 -6.43 13.06
N THR A 104 -10.36 -7.47 12.26
CA THR A 104 -9.03 -7.64 11.64
C THR A 104 -8.69 -6.41 10.78
N LEU A 105 -7.48 -5.88 10.93
CA LEU A 105 -7.01 -4.73 10.15
C LEU A 105 -5.58 -4.94 9.69
N GLU A 106 -5.35 -4.67 8.40
CA GLU A 106 -4.03 -4.48 7.82
C GLU A 106 -3.90 -3.08 7.25
N LEU A 107 -2.74 -2.45 7.48
CA LEU A 107 -2.48 -1.08 7.08
C LEU A 107 -1.09 -0.97 6.49
N LYS A 108 -1.01 -0.34 5.32
CA LYS A 108 0.23 0.12 4.71
C LYS A 108 0.31 1.63 4.82
N ALA A 109 1.42 2.14 5.34
CA ALA A 109 1.73 3.56 5.38
C ALA A 109 2.82 3.90 4.36
N SER A 110 2.73 5.09 3.80
CA SER A 110 3.72 5.65 2.86
C SER A 110 4.36 6.89 3.46
N TRP A 111 5.67 6.98 3.31
CA TRP A 111 6.52 7.94 4.01
C TRP A 111 7.50 8.61 3.07
N LYS A 112 7.62 9.93 3.21
CA LYS A 112 8.61 10.75 2.53
C LYS A 112 9.75 11.07 3.50
N VAL A 113 11.00 11.04 3.04
CA VAL A 113 12.13 11.55 3.82
C VAL A 113 12.09 13.08 3.84
N VAL A 114 12.13 13.66 5.03
CA VAL A 114 12.22 15.11 5.23
C VAL A 114 13.68 15.54 5.08
N MET A 115 13.95 16.46 4.13
CA MET A 115 15.29 16.98 3.90
C MET A 115 15.64 18.13 4.86
N PRO A 116 16.92 18.37 5.15
CA PRO A 116 17.32 19.52 5.97
C PRO A 116 16.79 20.84 5.40
N GLY A 117 16.09 21.61 6.24
CA GLY A 117 15.48 22.90 5.86
C GLY A 117 14.13 22.80 5.14
N GLU A 118 13.63 21.59 4.88
CA GLU A 118 12.29 21.39 4.33
C GLU A 118 11.20 21.66 5.37
N SER A 119 10.13 22.35 4.96
CA SER A 119 8.98 22.58 5.82
C SER A 119 8.23 21.27 6.09
N THR A 120 7.98 20.99 7.35
CA THR A 120 7.15 19.86 7.81
C THR A 120 5.73 20.30 8.20
N ALA A 121 5.37 21.56 7.97
CA ALA A 121 4.07 22.10 8.35
C ALA A 121 2.93 21.28 7.73
N GLY A 122 2.01 20.81 8.58
CA GLY A 122 0.86 20.02 8.18
C GLY A 122 1.09 18.51 8.09
N PHE A 123 2.34 18.03 8.13
CA PHE A 123 2.66 16.60 8.11
C PHE A 123 2.84 16.02 9.50
N PHE A 124 2.32 14.82 9.72
CA PHE A 124 2.75 14.01 10.85
C PHE A 124 4.17 13.52 10.56
N THR A 125 5.12 13.83 11.46
CA THR A 125 6.52 13.44 11.31
C THR A 125 7.02 12.63 12.48
N MET A 126 7.96 11.73 12.21
CA MET A 126 8.66 10.97 13.26
C MET A 126 10.09 10.64 12.85
N PRO A 127 11.03 10.55 13.81
CA PRO A 127 12.33 9.94 13.56
C PRO A 127 12.17 8.43 13.34
N SER A 128 12.91 7.89 12.39
CA SER A 128 12.98 6.45 12.08
C SER A 128 14.29 6.12 11.38
N SER A 129 14.63 4.84 11.25
CA SER A 129 15.65 4.38 10.32
C SER A 129 15.04 4.02 8.96
N VAL A 130 15.80 4.25 7.90
CA VAL A 130 15.55 3.76 6.54
C VAL A 130 16.80 3.09 6.01
N TYR A 131 16.67 2.13 5.10
CA TYR A 131 17.85 1.50 4.50
C TYR A 131 18.38 2.28 3.29
N LYS A 132 19.70 2.20 3.11
CA LYS A 132 20.36 2.71 1.90
C LYS A 132 19.91 1.98 0.66
N LEU A 133 19.99 2.72 -0.44
CA LEU A 133 20.01 2.18 -1.78
C LEU A 133 21.45 2.05 -2.24
N VAL A 134 21.73 0.98 -2.96
CA VAL A 134 23.03 0.69 -3.58
C VAL A 134 22.81 0.12 -4.97
N ASN A 135 23.77 0.32 -5.87
CA ASN A 135 23.80 -0.31 -7.17
C ASN A 135 24.55 -1.64 -7.07
N LYS A 136 23.86 -2.76 -7.34
CA LYS A 136 24.46 -4.08 -7.47
C LYS A 136 24.27 -4.57 -8.90
N ASP A 137 25.37 -4.65 -9.64
CA ASP A 137 25.41 -5.16 -11.02
C ASP A 137 24.43 -4.45 -11.97
N GLY A 138 24.29 -3.13 -11.82
CA GLY A 138 23.40 -2.31 -12.64
C GLY A 138 21.96 -2.23 -12.13
N VAL A 139 21.63 -2.97 -11.07
CA VAL A 139 20.31 -2.94 -10.43
C VAL A 139 20.39 -2.17 -9.13
N ILE A 140 19.53 -1.16 -8.97
CA ILE A 140 19.42 -0.44 -7.71
C ILE A 140 18.60 -1.29 -6.74
N VAL A 141 19.17 -1.59 -5.57
CA VAL A 141 18.57 -2.46 -4.56
C VAL A 141 18.67 -1.85 -3.17
N VAL A 142 17.87 -2.35 -2.24
CA VAL A 142 17.97 -1.97 -0.82
C VAL A 142 19.12 -2.73 -0.16
N ASP A 143 19.98 -2.02 0.57
CA ASP A 143 20.99 -2.60 1.46
C ASP A 143 20.47 -2.62 2.90
N ASP A 144 19.91 -3.77 3.30
CA ASP A 144 19.36 -4.01 4.65
C ASP A 144 20.42 -4.07 5.76
N THR A 145 21.71 -3.96 5.42
CA THR A 145 22.81 -3.91 6.39
C THR A 145 23.24 -2.49 6.75
N GLN A 146 22.74 -1.48 6.02
CA GLN A 146 23.12 -0.07 6.20
C GLN A 146 21.90 0.82 6.49
N PRO A 147 21.40 0.83 7.74
CA PRO A 147 20.38 1.80 8.14
C PRO A 147 20.95 3.22 8.19
N ILE A 148 20.10 4.20 7.87
CA ILE A 148 20.33 5.64 8.02
C ILE A 148 19.17 6.22 8.83
N ASP A 149 19.50 7.02 9.83
CA ASP A 149 18.50 7.80 10.56
C ASP A 149 17.91 8.90 9.68
N ALA A 150 16.59 9.01 9.67
CA ALA A 150 15.85 10.01 8.91
C ALA A 150 14.66 10.53 9.72
N THR A 151 14.25 11.76 9.43
CA THR A 151 12.89 12.21 9.78
C THR A 151 11.97 11.86 8.62
N LEU A 152 10.87 11.19 8.93
CA LEU A 152 9.90 10.75 7.94
C LEU A 152 8.59 11.52 8.12
N ALA A 153 8.00 11.94 7.01
CA ALA A 153 6.66 12.54 6.95
C ALA A 153 5.67 11.53 6.37
N LEU A 154 4.56 11.31 7.07
CA LEU A 154 3.48 10.45 6.59
C LEU A 154 2.78 11.13 5.41
N VAL A 155 2.67 10.44 4.29
CA VAL A 155 2.00 10.99 3.09
C VAL A 155 0.73 10.23 2.70
N GLY A 156 0.51 9.02 3.22
CA GLY A 156 -0.75 8.33 2.96
C GLY A 156 -0.84 6.94 3.57
N PHE A 157 -2.08 6.44 3.59
CA PHE A 157 -2.43 5.10 4.04
C PHE A 157 -3.20 4.32 2.97
N HIS A 158 -2.99 3.01 2.97
CA HIS A 158 -3.82 2.02 2.30
C HIS A 158 -4.23 0.98 3.34
N ILE A 159 -5.53 0.77 3.54
CA ILE A 159 -6.06 0.08 4.73
C ILE A 159 -7.11 -0.94 4.31
N GLY A 160 -6.96 -2.19 4.75
CA GLY A 160 -7.99 -3.22 4.70
C GLY A 160 -8.50 -3.51 6.10
N GLY A 161 -9.82 -3.53 6.28
CA GLY A 161 -10.44 -3.87 7.56
C GLY A 161 -11.66 -4.77 7.41
N VAL A 162 -11.73 -5.85 8.18
CA VAL A 162 -12.92 -6.72 8.22
C VAL A 162 -13.99 -6.05 9.08
N VAL A 163 -15.14 -5.81 8.46
CA VAL A 163 -16.35 -5.34 9.13
C VAL A 163 -17.38 -6.46 9.10
N LYS A 164 -18.32 -6.45 10.04
CA LYS A 164 -19.44 -7.39 10.02
C LYS A 164 -20.09 -7.42 8.62
N ASP A 165 -20.36 -8.63 8.14
CA ASP A 165 -20.95 -8.93 6.82
C ASP A 165 -20.07 -8.55 5.61
N HIS A 166 -18.80 -8.17 5.83
CA HIS A 166 -17.79 -7.87 4.81
C HIS A 166 -16.48 -8.65 5.03
N PRO A 167 -16.49 -9.99 4.88
CA PRO A 167 -15.31 -10.84 5.06
C PRO A 167 -14.18 -10.55 4.05
N GLU A 168 -14.49 -9.95 2.91
CA GLU A 168 -13.56 -9.49 1.88
C GLU A 168 -12.73 -8.26 2.29
N MET A 169 -12.99 -7.72 3.48
CA MET A 169 -12.52 -6.43 3.97
C MET A 169 -13.08 -5.23 3.19
N ILE A 170 -13.27 -4.11 3.89
CA ILE A 170 -13.43 -2.81 3.25
C ILE A 170 -12.03 -2.22 3.04
N TRP A 171 -11.70 -1.93 1.79
CA TRP A 171 -10.41 -1.36 1.41
C TRP A 171 -10.57 0.14 1.21
N ALA A 172 -9.77 0.93 1.92
CA ALA A 172 -9.84 2.39 1.89
C ALA A 172 -8.45 3.00 1.78
N THR A 173 -8.38 4.17 1.14
CA THR A 173 -7.12 4.91 1.04
C THR A 173 -7.26 6.36 1.49
N PHE A 174 -6.22 6.84 2.15
CA PHE A 174 -6.12 8.17 2.73
C PHE A 174 -4.82 8.83 2.29
N GLU A 175 -4.85 10.13 2.10
CA GLU A 175 -3.70 10.89 1.59
C GLU A 175 -3.57 12.22 2.32
N HIS A 176 -2.34 12.73 2.39
CA HIS A 176 -2.12 14.14 2.71
C HIS A 176 -2.66 15.02 1.58
N LYS A 177 -3.36 16.10 1.93
CA LYS A 177 -4.09 16.99 0.99
C LYS A 177 -3.20 17.63 -0.07
N ASP A 178 -1.91 17.80 0.23
CA ASP A 178 -0.93 18.42 -0.66
C ASP A 178 -0.08 17.42 -1.46
N ASN A 179 -0.39 16.12 -1.45
CA ASN A 179 0.38 15.12 -2.18
C ASN A 179 0.49 15.39 -3.69
N ALA A 180 -0.67 15.53 -4.34
CA ALA A 180 -0.78 15.60 -5.79
C ALA A 180 -2.10 16.26 -6.23
N PRO A 181 -2.11 16.96 -7.37
CA PRO A 181 -3.33 17.51 -7.95
C PRO A 181 -4.24 16.42 -8.51
N ASP A 182 -5.55 16.71 -8.54
CA ASP A 182 -6.53 15.89 -9.24
C ASP A 182 -6.51 16.18 -10.74
N VAL A 183 -6.55 15.14 -11.56
CA VAL A 183 -6.69 15.28 -13.01
C VAL A 183 -8.12 15.71 -13.33
N PRO A 184 -8.34 16.76 -14.15
CA PRO A 184 -9.68 17.21 -14.48
C PRO A 184 -10.42 16.18 -15.33
N ALA A 185 -11.76 16.26 -15.34
CA ALA A 185 -12.61 15.32 -16.08
C ALA A 185 -12.35 15.33 -17.60
N THR A 186 -11.98 16.48 -18.14
CA THR A 186 -11.58 16.67 -19.54
C THR A 186 -10.14 17.14 -19.59
N PHE A 187 -9.28 16.39 -20.27
CA PHE A 187 -7.85 16.60 -20.35
C PHE A 187 -7.32 15.85 -21.59
N ASP A 188 -6.12 16.21 -22.02
CA ASP A 188 -5.32 15.52 -23.01
C ASP A 188 -3.86 15.39 -22.52
N ALA A 189 -2.97 14.86 -23.36
CA ALA A 189 -1.57 14.68 -23.02
C ALA A 189 -0.81 15.98 -22.67
N ASN A 190 -1.25 17.13 -23.19
CA ASN A 190 -0.58 18.42 -23.02
C ASN A 190 -1.23 19.29 -21.93
N THR A 191 -2.35 18.85 -21.37
CA THR A 191 -3.07 19.57 -20.33
C THR A 191 -2.18 19.74 -19.11
N LEU A 192 -1.93 21.00 -18.72
CA LEU A 192 -1.22 21.34 -17.49
C LEU A 192 -2.16 21.07 -16.32
N ILE A 193 -1.76 20.18 -15.40
CA ILE A 193 -2.66 19.67 -14.37
C ILE A 193 -2.87 20.67 -13.23
N SER A 194 -1.84 21.41 -12.84
CA SER A 194 -1.91 22.42 -11.77
C SER A 194 -0.88 23.52 -12.00
N ASP A 195 -1.22 24.74 -11.61
CA ASP A 195 -0.34 25.91 -11.64
C ASP A 195 0.47 26.10 -10.34
N ARG A 196 0.13 25.35 -9.27
CA ARG A 196 0.91 25.26 -8.03
C ARG A 196 1.78 24.01 -7.95
N ASP A 197 2.86 24.10 -7.18
CA ASP A 197 3.63 22.96 -6.72
C ASP A 197 2.87 22.18 -5.62
N TRP A 198 3.11 20.88 -5.57
CA TRP A 198 2.60 19.92 -4.59
C TRP A 198 3.77 19.07 -4.09
N THR A 199 3.55 18.25 -3.05
CA THR A 199 4.59 17.39 -2.48
C THR A 199 5.25 16.47 -3.52
N PHE A 200 4.48 15.99 -4.50
CA PHE A 200 4.96 15.09 -5.56
C PHE A 200 4.69 15.59 -6.98
N TYR A 201 4.42 16.88 -7.16
CA TYR A 201 4.14 17.46 -8.48
C TYR A 201 4.72 18.87 -8.59
N GLN A 202 5.45 19.12 -9.66
CA GLN A 202 5.96 20.42 -10.05
C GLN A 202 4.90 21.15 -10.90
N ALA A 203 4.65 22.40 -10.55
CA ALA A 203 3.74 23.29 -11.25
C ALA A 203 3.94 23.24 -12.77
N ASN A 204 2.83 23.25 -13.50
CA ASN A 204 2.78 23.22 -14.96
C ASN A 204 3.37 21.96 -15.60
N THR A 205 3.45 20.84 -14.88
CA THR A 205 3.74 19.55 -15.51
C THR A 205 2.52 19.09 -16.35
N PRO A 206 2.69 18.77 -17.65
CA PRO A 206 1.61 18.26 -18.48
C PRO A 206 1.21 16.84 -18.08
N TYR A 207 -0.03 16.43 -18.35
CA TYR A 207 -0.53 15.09 -18.00
C TYR A 207 0.37 13.95 -18.52
N SER A 208 0.93 14.10 -19.72
CA SER A 208 1.87 13.13 -20.30
C SER A 208 3.13 12.89 -19.48
N GLY A 209 3.51 13.84 -18.61
CA GLY A 209 4.63 13.71 -17.68
C GLY A 209 4.26 13.07 -16.34
N CYS A 210 2.97 12.86 -16.05
CA CYS A 210 2.51 12.31 -14.78
C CYS A 210 2.63 10.78 -14.72
N ASN A 211 2.88 10.26 -13.51
CA ASN A 211 2.83 8.85 -13.16
C ASN A 211 3.68 7.93 -14.07
N ILE A 212 4.79 8.46 -14.59
CA ILE A 212 5.75 7.67 -15.37
C ILE A 212 6.59 6.84 -14.39
N ASN A 213 6.58 5.52 -14.53
CA ASN A 213 7.39 4.62 -13.70
C ASN A 213 8.83 4.58 -14.23
N PRO A 214 9.83 5.06 -13.47
CA PRO A 214 11.21 5.07 -13.93
C PRO A 214 11.92 3.72 -13.72
N ALA A 215 11.33 2.75 -13.01
CA ALA A 215 12.05 1.53 -12.61
C ALA A 215 12.62 0.70 -13.76
N LYS A 216 11.94 0.67 -14.91
CA LYS A 216 12.41 -0.04 -16.11
C LYS A 216 13.14 0.87 -17.10
N SER A 217 13.39 2.12 -16.72
CA SER A 217 14.11 3.07 -17.55
C SER A 217 15.62 2.90 -17.35
N VAL A 218 16.36 2.83 -18.44
CA VAL A 218 17.83 2.97 -18.44
C VAL A 218 18.29 4.33 -17.90
N GLU A 219 17.36 5.28 -17.74
CA GLU A 219 17.61 6.59 -17.19
C GLU A 219 17.58 6.63 -15.67
N LEU A 220 17.06 5.56 -15.00
CA LEU A 220 17.06 5.50 -13.55
C LEU A 220 18.50 5.41 -13.04
N LYS A 221 18.90 6.43 -12.28
CA LYS A 221 20.25 6.55 -11.70
C LYS A 221 20.15 6.80 -10.22
N LEU A 222 21.06 6.19 -9.47
CA LEU A 222 21.27 6.41 -8.05
C LEU A 222 22.62 7.09 -7.84
N ASP A 223 22.63 8.20 -7.10
CA ASP A 223 23.81 8.72 -6.45
C ASP A 223 23.87 8.13 -5.03
N GLU A 224 24.76 7.17 -4.81
CA GLU A 224 24.86 6.46 -3.53
C GLU A 224 25.36 7.35 -2.38
N ALA A 225 26.15 8.38 -2.68
CA ALA A 225 26.70 9.27 -1.67
C ALA A 225 25.62 10.18 -1.07
N THR A 226 24.73 10.69 -1.92
CA THR A 226 23.64 11.59 -1.53
C THR A 226 22.31 10.87 -1.32
N GLN A 227 22.22 9.59 -1.71
CA GLN A 227 21.00 8.77 -1.68
C GLN A 227 19.86 9.43 -2.48
N THR A 228 20.21 10.02 -3.64
CA THR A 228 19.26 10.66 -4.56
C THR A 228 19.13 9.88 -5.86
N LEU A 229 17.94 9.95 -6.45
CA LEU A 229 17.54 9.23 -7.65
C LEU A 229 17.04 10.20 -8.71
N THR A 230 17.28 9.85 -9.97
CA THR A 230 16.74 10.55 -11.14
C THR A 230 16.19 9.54 -12.14
N PRO A 231 15.11 9.85 -12.88
CA PRO A 231 14.34 11.09 -12.85
C PRO A 231 13.37 11.18 -11.65
N ILE A 232 12.97 12.40 -11.29
CA ILE A 232 11.93 12.66 -10.27
C ILE A 232 10.57 12.18 -10.80
N THR A 233 9.74 11.61 -9.92
CA THR A 233 8.36 11.25 -10.27
C THR A 233 7.45 12.47 -10.15
N GLN A 234 6.69 12.75 -11.21
CA GLN A 234 5.60 13.71 -11.19
C GLN A 234 4.28 12.96 -11.00
N VAL A 235 3.49 13.31 -9.98
CA VAL A 235 2.30 12.53 -9.59
C VAL A 235 1.02 13.31 -9.85
N CYS A 236 0.06 12.65 -10.48
CA CYS A 236 -1.28 13.21 -10.71
C CYS A 236 -2.33 12.19 -10.27
N ARG A 237 -3.28 12.60 -9.43
CA ARG A 237 -4.35 11.72 -8.95
C ARG A 237 -5.40 11.59 -10.03
N ARG A 238 -5.47 10.42 -10.66
CA ARG A 238 -6.29 10.18 -11.84
C ARG A 238 -7.78 10.21 -11.52
N TYR A 239 -8.16 9.60 -10.40
CA TYR A 239 -9.56 9.47 -9.99
C TYR A 239 -9.72 10.02 -8.57
N ALA A 240 -10.07 11.31 -8.45
CA ALA A 240 -10.18 12.03 -7.17
C ALA A 240 -11.02 11.33 -6.09
N PHE A 241 -12.02 10.54 -6.51
CA PHE A 241 -12.88 9.75 -5.64
C PHE A 241 -12.93 8.26 -6.05
N GLY A 242 -12.00 7.82 -6.90
CA GLY A 242 -11.91 6.46 -7.40
C GLY A 242 -13.15 5.95 -8.14
N ASN A 243 -13.91 6.81 -8.84
CA ASN A 243 -15.13 6.38 -9.53
C ASN A 243 -14.84 5.71 -10.89
N ASP A 244 -15.62 4.69 -11.23
CA ASP A 244 -15.80 4.25 -12.62
C ASP A 244 -17.06 4.90 -13.20
N PRO A 245 -17.03 5.49 -14.41
CA PRO A 245 -18.22 6.10 -15.00
C PRO A 245 -19.39 5.13 -15.23
N ASN A 246 -19.14 3.82 -15.26
CA ASN A 246 -20.13 2.78 -15.53
C ASN A 246 -20.60 2.04 -14.26
N GLN A 247 -20.24 2.48 -13.05
CA GLN A 247 -20.68 1.82 -11.82
C GLN A 247 -22.20 1.98 -11.60
N THR A 248 -22.86 0.88 -11.26
CA THR A 248 -24.33 0.73 -11.18
C THR A 248 -24.88 0.54 -9.78
N THR A 249 -24.14 -0.08 -8.85
CA THR A 249 -24.59 -0.35 -7.46
C THR A 249 -24.64 0.92 -6.61
N GLN A 250 -23.75 1.86 -6.87
CA GLN A 250 -23.74 3.19 -6.27
C GLN A 250 -23.36 4.20 -7.34
N SER A 251 -24.23 5.16 -7.66
CA SER A 251 -23.97 6.13 -8.72
C SER A 251 -22.75 7.01 -8.40
N VAL A 252 -22.05 7.50 -9.43
CA VAL A 252 -20.90 8.40 -9.27
C VAL A 252 -21.21 9.64 -8.41
N PRO A 253 -22.32 10.39 -8.64
CA PRO A 253 -22.66 11.52 -7.78
C PRO A 253 -22.90 11.12 -6.31
N THR A 254 -23.51 9.96 -6.08
CA THR A 254 -23.74 9.44 -4.73
C THR A 254 -22.43 9.13 -4.03
N ASN A 255 -21.51 8.38 -4.67
CA ASN A 255 -20.22 8.06 -4.06
C ASN A 255 -19.40 9.32 -3.73
N ILE A 256 -19.37 10.31 -4.64
CA ILE A 256 -18.70 11.60 -4.39
C ILE A 256 -19.32 12.30 -3.17
N ALA A 257 -20.64 12.36 -3.08
CA ALA A 257 -21.33 13.00 -1.97
C ALA A 257 -21.06 12.29 -0.64
N ASP A 258 -21.01 10.96 -0.65
CA ASP A 258 -20.76 10.14 0.53
C ASP A 258 -19.32 10.31 1.04
N VAL A 259 -18.32 10.23 0.16
CA VAL A 259 -16.91 10.45 0.54
C VAL A 259 -16.70 11.88 1.07
N LYS A 260 -17.27 12.90 0.40
CA LYS A 260 -17.19 14.28 0.89
C LYS A 260 -17.82 14.43 2.27
N ARG A 261 -19.01 13.86 2.49
CA ARG A 261 -19.71 13.91 3.78
C ARG A 261 -18.91 13.21 4.89
N LEU A 262 -18.31 12.06 4.59
CA LEU A 262 -17.43 11.36 5.53
C LEU A 262 -16.21 12.20 5.90
N ASN A 263 -15.52 12.77 4.91
CA ASN A 263 -14.40 13.67 5.17
C ASN A 263 -14.82 14.89 6.00
N SER A 264 -15.92 15.56 5.65
CA SER A 264 -16.43 16.69 6.44
C SER A 264 -16.77 16.30 7.87
N SER A 265 -17.37 15.11 8.07
CA SER A 265 -17.71 14.61 9.41
C SER A 265 -16.48 14.28 10.25
N VAL A 266 -15.41 13.77 9.64
CA VAL A 266 -14.13 13.51 10.31
C VAL A 266 -13.44 14.83 10.65
N LEU A 267 -13.30 15.73 9.68
CA LEU A 267 -12.63 17.02 9.85
C LEU A 267 -13.33 17.91 10.88
N SER A 268 -14.66 17.85 11.00
CA SER A 268 -15.39 18.62 12.02
C SER A 268 -15.11 18.18 13.47
N GLN A 269 -14.49 17.01 13.66
CA GLN A 269 -14.10 16.51 14.98
C GLN A 269 -12.65 16.86 15.35
N LEU A 270 -11.88 17.42 14.40
CA LEU A 270 -10.48 17.77 14.58
C LEU A 270 -10.34 19.28 14.75
N SER A 271 -9.38 19.71 15.58
CA SER A 271 -9.01 21.13 15.62
C SER A 271 -8.29 21.51 14.32
N GLY A 272 -8.36 22.79 13.92
CA GLY A 272 -7.64 23.27 12.73
C GLY A 272 -6.11 23.21 12.86
N GLU A 273 -5.59 23.10 14.09
CA GLU A 273 -4.17 22.94 14.38
C GLU A 273 -3.76 21.46 14.42
N ASP A 274 -4.73 20.54 14.43
CA ASP A 274 -4.46 19.11 14.43
C ASP A 274 -3.87 18.71 13.07
N VAL A 275 -2.70 18.06 13.10
CA VAL A 275 -2.02 17.59 11.90
C VAL A 275 -2.90 16.68 11.05
N TRP A 276 -3.80 15.92 11.67
CA TRP A 276 -4.73 15.01 11.00
C TRP A 276 -5.77 15.73 10.15
N SER A 277 -5.99 17.03 10.36
CA SER A 277 -6.84 17.87 9.51
C SER A 277 -6.27 18.06 8.09
N ASN A 278 -5.01 17.69 7.86
CA ASN A 278 -4.35 17.75 6.56
C ASN A 278 -4.44 16.44 5.77
N TYR A 279 -5.14 15.43 6.29
CA TYR A 279 -5.33 14.15 5.64
C TYR A 279 -6.80 13.92 5.33
N PHE A 280 -7.07 13.28 4.20
CA PHE A 280 -8.43 13.01 3.74
C PHE A 280 -8.55 11.62 3.15
N GLN A 281 -9.76 11.05 3.21
CA GLN A 281 -10.12 9.83 2.52
C GLN A 281 -10.35 10.10 1.04
N VAL A 282 -9.67 9.37 0.16
CA VAL A 282 -9.91 9.41 -1.28
C VAL A 282 -11.17 8.62 -1.64
N GLY A 283 -11.34 7.44 -1.05
CA GLY A 283 -12.49 6.58 -1.26
C GLY A 283 -12.37 5.25 -0.53
N ALA A 284 -13.33 4.35 -0.78
CA ALA A 284 -13.32 2.97 -0.30
C ALA A 284 -14.01 2.04 -1.30
N ILE A 285 -13.59 0.78 -1.34
CA ILE A 285 -14.12 -0.26 -2.22
C ILE A 285 -14.36 -1.55 -1.41
N TRP A 286 -15.47 -2.23 -1.68
CA TRP A 286 -15.88 -3.47 -1.01
C TRP A 286 -16.86 -4.25 -1.91
N PHE A 287 -17.34 -5.42 -1.46
CA PHE A 287 -18.29 -6.20 -2.26
C PHE A 287 -19.69 -5.58 -2.27
N ALA A 288 -20.35 -5.66 -3.43
CA ALA A 288 -21.74 -5.29 -3.57
C ALA A 288 -22.66 -6.23 -2.74
N PRO A 289 -23.85 -5.77 -2.32
CA PRO A 289 -24.77 -6.60 -1.56
C PRO A 289 -25.07 -7.94 -2.24
N GLY A 290 -24.94 -9.04 -1.49
CA GLY A 290 -25.19 -10.40 -1.95
C GLY A 290 -24.01 -11.09 -2.64
N ALA A 291 -22.88 -10.40 -2.83
CA ALA A 291 -21.63 -11.06 -3.17
C ALA A 291 -21.00 -11.71 -1.92
N THR A 292 -20.18 -12.74 -2.11
CA THR A 292 -19.58 -13.52 -1.03
C THR A 292 -18.12 -13.77 -1.36
N LEU A 293 -17.26 -13.69 -0.34
CA LEU A 293 -15.85 -14.04 -0.47
C LEU A 293 -15.70 -15.56 -0.52
N GLU A 294 -15.16 -16.04 -1.62
CA GLU A 294 -14.89 -17.45 -1.86
C GLU A 294 -13.41 -17.70 -2.15
N PRO A 295 -12.90 -18.90 -1.89
CA PRO A 295 -11.54 -19.28 -2.27
C PRO A 295 -11.37 -19.29 -3.78
N ASN A 296 -10.17 -18.97 -4.27
CA ASN A 296 -9.84 -18.94 -5.71
C ASN A 296 -10.61 -17.91 -6.56
N MET A 297 -11.10 -16.82 -5.97
CA MET A 297 -11.61 -15.68 -6.72
C MET A 297 -10.46 -14.86 -7.28
N ALA A 298 -10.44 -14.66 -8.60
CA ALA A 298 -9.45 -13.82 -9.29
C ALA A 298 -9.67 -12.31 -9.07
N LEU A 299 -10.94 -11.91 -8.91
CA LEU A 299 -11.36 -10.51 -8.78
C LEU A 299 -10.78 -9.59 -9.88
N ALA A 300 -10.59 -10.14 -11.08
CA ALA A 300 -9.99 -9.46 -12.22
C ALA A 300 -10.93 -8.42 -12.87
N THR A 301 -12.23 -8.48 -12.57
CA THR A 301 -13.26 -7.58 -13.09
C THR A 301 -14.13 -7.05 -11.95
N ASP A 302 -14.77 -5.90 -12.17
CA ASP A 302 -15.70 -5.30 -11.20
C ASP A 302 -17.10 -5.96 -11.23
N THR A 303 -17.30 -6.94 -12.11
CA THR A 303 -18.57 -7.64 -12.36
C THR A 303 -18.40 -9.15 -12.33
N GLU A 304 -19.43 -9.87 -11.89
CA GLU A 304 -19.57 -11.32 -11.95
C GLU A 304 -20.99 -11.69 -12.41
N GLY A 305 -21.12 -12.64 -13.35
CA GLY A 305 -22.43 -13.06 -13.86
C GLY A 305 -23.27 -11.93 -14.47
N GLY A 306 -22.62 -10.90 -15.03
CA GLY A 306 -23.29 -9.72 -15.58
C GLY A 306 -23.83 -8.73 -14.53
N LYS A 307 -23.58 -8.97 -13.24
CA LYS A 307 -23.90 -8.07 -12.14
C LYS A 307 -22.62 -7.47 -11.59
N GLN A 308 -22.74 -6.28 -11.02
CA GLN A 308 -21.61 -5.65 -10.37
C GLN A 308 -21.26 -6.36 -9.06
N LEU A 309 -20.01 -6.79 -8.95
CA LEU A 309 -19.43 -7.53 -7.82
C LEU A 309 -18.85 -6.57 -6.78
N LEU A 310 -18.21 -5.49 -7.22
CA LEU A 310 -17.56 -4.50 -6.36
C LEU A 310 -18.36 -3.20 -6.34
N THR A 311 -18.40 -2.49 -5.20
CA THR A 311 -19.11 -1.21 -5.06
C THR A 311 -18.24 -0.16 -4.36
N GLY A 312 -18.68 1.11 -4.39
CA GLY A 312 -17.92 2.24 -3.88
C GLY A 312 -17.03 2.87 -4.96
N SER A 313 -15.74 2.99 -4.67
CA SER A 313 -14.71 3.58 -5.53
C SER A 313 -14.02 2.51 -6.39
N LEU A 314 -14.60 2.13 -7.53
CA LEU A 314 -14.09 1.04 -8.39
C LEU A 314 -12.74 1.29 -9.11
N LYS A 315 -12.26 2.53 -9.07
CA LYS A 315 -10.95 2.97 -9.58
C LYS A 315 -10.08 3.55 -8.46
N LEU A 316 -10.26 3.05 -7.23
CA LEU A 316 -9.55 3.54 -6.06
C LEU A 316 -8.04 3.31 -6.22
N SER A 317 -7.26 4.38 -6.10
CA SER A 317 -5.80 4.30 -6.09
C SER A 317 -5.23 5.45 -5.29
N ASN A 318 -4.17 5.18 -4.55
CA ASN A 318 -3.42 6.15 -3.78
C ASN A 318 -2.31 6.78 -4.64
N ALA A 319 -2.17 8.11 -4.59
CA ALA A 319 -1.14 8.85 -5.32
C ALA A 319 0.29 8.43 -4.94
N ALA A 320 0.52 7.99 -3.70
CA ALA A 320 1.80 7.51 -3.20
C ALA A 320 1.95 5.98 -3.22
N VAL A 321 0.87 5.19 -3.01
CA VAL A 321 0.94 3.71 -2.98
C VAL A 321 0.76 3.07 -4.37
N GLU A 322 -0.12 3.62 -5.20
CA GLU A 322 -0.55 3.03 -6.49
C GLU A 322 -0.30 4.01 -7.65
N THR A 323 0.73 4.86 -7.50
CA THR A 323 1.10 5.96 -8.40
C THR A 323 1.04 5.55 -9.88
N PHE A 324 1.65 4.41 -10.22
CA PHE A 324 1.88 3.98 -11.60
C PHE A 324 0.77 3.09 -12.17
N THR A 325 -0.19 2.69 -11.35
CA THR A 325 -1.19 1.65 -11.69
C THR A 325 -2.59 2.18 -11.86
N GLN A 326 -2.82 3.45 -11.52
CA GLN A 326 -4.15 4.06 -11.48
C GLN A 326 -4.97 3.82 -12.76
N SER A 327 -4.32 3.83 -13.94
CA SER A 327 -5.00 3.63 -15.24
C SER A 327 -4.86 2.21 -15.83
N GLN A 328 -4.15 1.30 -15.15
CA GLN A 328 -3.93 -0.06 -15.64
C GLN A 328 -5.10 -0.95 -15.22
N SER A 329 -5.89 -1.48 -16.17
CA SER A 329 -7.12 -2.23 -15.86
C SER A 329 -6.91 -3.45 -14.95
N THR A 330 -5.73 -4.05 -15.02
CA THR A 330 -5.31 -5.19 -14.21
C THR A 330 -4.86 -4.80 -12.80
N MET A 331 -4.88 -3.51 -12.45
CA MET A 331 -4.29 -2.97 -11.21
C MET A 331 -4.94 -1.67 -10.70
N ASN A 332 -6.06 -1.26 -11.28
CA ASN A 332 -6.70 0.03 -11.03
C ASN A 332 -7.62 0.07 -9.81
N ASN A 333 -7.61 -0.97 -8.95
CA ASN A 333 -8.22 -0.95 -7.64
C ASN A 333 -7.62 -2.03 -6.72
N CYS A 334 -7.97 -1.97 -5.43
CA CYS A 334 -7.44 -2.84 -4.38
C CYS A 334 -7.58 -4.33 -4.72
N PHE A 335 -8.77 -4.75 -5.19
CA PHE A 335 -9.09 -6.15 -5.44
C PHE A 335 -8.35 -6.77 -6.63
N ARG A 336 -7.67 -5.96 -7.44
CA ARG A 336 -6.76 -6.48 -8.47
C ARG A 336 -5.54 -7.17 -7.89
N CYS A 337 -5.07 -6.71 -6.73
CA CYS A 337 -3.97 -7.34 -6.02
C CYS A 337 -4.45 -8.14 -4.79
N HIS A 338 -5.54 -7.72 -4.15
CA HIS A 338 -6.18 -8.40 -3.03
C HIS A 338 -7.24 -9.36 -3.56
N ASN A 339 -6.87 -10.63 -3.73
CA ASN A 339 -7.73 -11.68 -4.26
C ASN A 339 -7.40 -13.02 -3.59
N THR A 340 -8.24 -14.04 -3.77
CA THR A 340 -8.13 -15.31 -3.02
C THR A 340 -7.52 -16.45 -3.84
N LEU A 341 -6.85 -16.13 -4.95
CA LEU A 341 -6.21 -17.11 -5.81
C LEU A 341 -5.11 -17.87 -5.08
N HIS A 342 -4.92 -19.12 -5.50
CA HIS A 342 -3.69 -19.87 -5.28
C HIS A 342 -2.46 -19.03 -5.64
N ARG A 343 -1.37 -19.16 -4.85
CA ARG A 343 -0.08 -18.52 -5.13
C ARG A 343 1.02 -19.55 -5.32
N PHE A 344 1.70 -19.43 -6.45
CA PHE A 344 2.94 -20.15 -6.68
C PHE A 344 4.09 -19.43 -5.96
N PRO A 345 5.03 -20.19 -5.39
CA PRO A 345 6.21 -19.60 -4.80
C PRO A 345 7.16 -19.12 -5.91
N PRO A 346 8.00 -18.12 -5.60
CA PRO A 346 9.01 -17.63 -6.55
C PRO A 346 10.24 -18.55 -6.65
N ASN A 347 10.34 -19.56 -5.78
CA ASN A 347 11.33 -20.63 -5.85
C ASN A 347 10.62 -21.99 -5.75
N THR A 348 11.00 -22.93 -6.62
CA THR A 348 10.49 -24.31 -6.63
C THR A 348 10.80 -25.11 -5.36
N SER A 349 11.68 -24.62 -4.48
CA SER A 349 11.96 -25.24 -3.19
C SER A 349 10.90 -24.96 -2.12
N LEU A 350 10.02 -23.99 -2.33
CA LEU A 350 8.93 -23.66 -1.40
C LEU A 350 7.64 -24.36 -1.86
N ASP A 351 6.75 -24.58 -0.91
CA ASP A 351 5.42 -25.10 -1.13
C ASP A 351 4.46 -23.97 -1.58
N PRO A 352 3.56 -24.24 -2.53
CA PRO A 352 2.56 -23.27 -2.98
C PRO A 352 1.45 -23.05 -1.95
N LEU A 353 0.93 -21.83 -1.92
CA LEU A 353 -0.22 -21.45 -1.09
C LEU A 353 -1.51 -21.79 -1.85
N PRO A 354 -2.36 -22.71 -1.34
CA PRO A 354 -3.68 -22.95 -1.93
C PRO A 354 -4.54 -21.68 -1.92
N GLY A 355 -5.59 -21.63 -2.74
CA GLY A 355 -6.56 -20.54 -2.67
C GLY A 355 -7.36 -20.63 -1.38
N LEU A 356 -7.24 -19.62 -0.53
CA LEU A 356 -7.93 -19.47 0.75
C LEU A 356 -8.57 -18.08 0.79
N ASN A 357 -9.66 -17.91 1.53
CA ASN A 357 -10.22 -16.60 1.84
C ASN A 357 -9.18 -15.67 2.49
N LEU A 358 -8.23 -16.22 3.24
CA LEU A 358 -7.12 -15.49 3.86
C LEU A 358 -6.13 -14.88 2.85
N ASN A 359 -6.05 -15.40 1.61
CA ASN A 359 -5.14 -14.89 0.59
C ASN A 359 -5.47 -13.46 0.14
N ILE A 360 -6.65 -12.94 0.54
CA ILE A 360 -7.01 -11.54 0.36
C ILE A 360 -5.99 -10.59 1.02
N SER A 361 -5.28 -11.03 2.06
CA SER A 361 -4.25 -10.25 2.75
C SER A 361 -2.86 -10.52 2.19
N HIS A 362 -2.19 -9.48 1.73
CA HIS A 362 -0.77 -9.58 1.34
C HIS A 362 0.13 -9.89 2.53
N ALA A 363 -0.20 -9.39 3.72
CA ALA A 363 0.56 -9.69 4.93
C ALA A 363 0.54 -11.20 5.24
N PHE A 364 -0.63 -11.85 5.13
CA PHE A 364 -0.74 -13.30 5.32
C PHE A 364 0.01 -14.10 4.25
N VAL A 365 -0.15 -13.74 2.97
CA VAL A 365 0.57 -14.39 1.87
C VAL A 365 2.09 -14.30 2.08
N ASN A 366 2.59 -13.14 2.51
CA ASN A 366 3.98 -12.94 2.87
C ASN A 366 4.41 -13.85 4.03
N LEU A 367 3.68 -13.81 5.14
CA LEU A 367 3.98 -14.64 6.33
C LEU A 367 4.12 -16.12 5.98
N TYR A 368 3.27 -16.65 5.10
CA TYR A 368 3.31 -18.04 4.65
C TYR A 368 4.61 -18.39 3.90
N PHE A 369 5.03 -17.57 2.94
CA PHE A 369 6.27 -17.86 2.19
C PHE A 369 7.51 -17.59 3.03
N TRP A 370 7.50 -16.55 3.85
CA TRP A 370 8.64 -16.18 4.68
C TRP A 370 8.90 -17.21 5.78
N SER A 371 7.85 -17.81 6.37
CA SER A 371 8.04 -18.86 7.37
C SER A 371 8.74 -20.09 6.79
N GLN A 372 8.45 -20.45 5.54
CA GLN A 372 9.12 -21.52 4.81
C GLN A 372 10.59 -21.20 4.54
N GLU A 373 10.89 -20.00 4.05
CA GLU A 373 12.27 -19.56 3.80
C GLU A 373 13.11 -19.59 5.08
N LEU A 374 12.56 -19.10 6.19
CA LEU A 374 13.24 -19.13 7.49
C LEU A 374 13.48 -20.56 7.98
N ALA A 375 12.53 -21.46 7.77
CA ALA A 375 12.72 -22.87 8.09
C ALA A 375 13.84 -23.50 7.25
N GLN A 376 13.96 -23.14 5.97
CA GLN A 376 15.05 -23.61 5.10
C GLN A 376 16.41 -23.04 5.53
N GLN A 377 16.50 -21.74 5.84
CA GLN A 377 17.73 -21.10 6.31
C GLN A 377 18.25 -21.72 7.62
N LYS A 378 17.35 -22.00 8.56
CA LYS A 378 17.70 -22.68 9.82
C LYS A 378 18.29 -24.07 9.56
N LYS A 379 17.73 -24.84 8.62
CA LYS A 379 18.26 -26.16 8.22
C LYS A 379 19.62 -26.07 7.54
N ALA A 380 19.87 -25.02 6.75
CA ALA A 380 21.14 -24.83 6.05
C ALA A 380 22.28 -24.37 6.97
N GLY A 381 21.99 -23.59 8.02
CA GLY A 381 22.98 -23.12 9.00
C GLY A 381 23.35 -24.12 10.10
N THR A 382 22.73 -25.31 10.12
CA THR A 382 23.00 -26.39 11.09
C THR A 382 23.94 -27.49 10.58
N ASN A 383 24.68 -27.24 9.50
CA ASN A 383 25.69 -28.16 8.95
C ASN A 383 27.12 -27.71 9.21
#